data_AF-X0PXA7-F1
#
_entry.id   AF-X0PXA7-F1
#
_cell.length_a   1.000
_cell.length_b   1.000
_cell.length_c   1.000
_cell.angle_alpha   90.00
_cell.angle_beta   90.00
_cell.angle_gamma   90.00
#
_symmetry.space_group_name_H-M   'P 1'
#
loop_
_entity.id
_entity.type
_entity.pdbx_description
1 polymer ?
#
loop_
_entity_poly.entity_id
_entity_poly.type
_entity_poly.pdbx_seq_one_letter_code
_entity_poly.pdbx_strand_id
1 'polypeptide(L)'
;MAIRRWESVRTGPLGDRMAKFLENYPKADEIYITSGKDGDHGRQSHHYGLAYAGSPTAALDIGAGGQGPGSARMRDFAKWLYDNYWQFTVELIHSTPFNDDDGFYVKDQKKYPGGGPYGPPSSIGHFDHIHWATSRDLMTTIESRAGQSAPDRVHAGTGEPPSTQPAVANTAPVWGWDASDYDWDRGSMNLVAAHHDGISFFIYKATEGSDWTSRHCREALERARGAGVPVLGAYHFLWPNNIESQVNFWMDTVEAKTPWWKDVPWIWQIDAEKSPNAPRTANPAEVLRTVELLRERLASRGHPGYVIAYTPFWLYKNTLTGDYDIWNSNYNGSGTPRPFKEQYQGVGDHQAGWNVMAGRKPKILQFASDGTVGTQRTCCVDKFDGDLHALIRLCGREPAPVGGGVIADAGVPGPSGVVIREHPVAEEISTPAGNGAGAQPPQPVSHEANGEVLIPVTPEEREVLKQIRALSAAQLSPQG
;
A
#
# COMPACT_ATOMS: atom_id res chain seq x y z
N MET A 1 -21.72 -24.50 8.18
CA MET A 1 -21.52 -23.18 8.83
C MET A 1 -21.80 -22.12 7.78
N ALA A 2 -22.45 -21.00 8.10
CA ALA A 2 -22.69 -19.96 7.10
C ALA A 2 -21.36 -19.32 6.68
N ILE A 3 -21.13 -19.17 5.37
CA ILE A 3 -19.92 -18.51 4.84
C ILE A 3 -19.88 -17.04 5.30
N ARG A 4 -18.71 -16.58 5.74
CA ARG A 4 -18.50 -15.19 6.16
C ARG A 4 -18.63 -14.24 4.97
N ARG A 5 -19.12 -13.03 5.22
CA ARG A 5 -19.27 -11.96 4.23
C ARG A 5 -18.80 -10.65 4.85
N TRP A 6 -18.22 -9.75 4.07
CA TRP A 6 -18.01 -8.38 4.52
C TRP A 6 -19.35 -7.70 4.81
N GLU A 7 -19.39 -6.84 5.82
CA GLU A 7 -20.63 -6.23 6.34
C GLU A 7 -21.39 -5.42 5.27
N SER A 8 -20.66 -4.82 4.33
CA SER A 8 -21.21 -4.05 3.20
C SER A 8 -21.76 -4.92 2.06
N VAL A 9 -21.39 -6.21 2.00
CA VAL A 9 -21.75 -7.06 0.86
C VAL A 9 -23.25 -7.28 0.82
N ARG A 10 -23.82 -7.06 -0.36
CA ARG A 10 -25.21 -7.37 -0.67
C ARG A 10 -25.24 -8.36 -1.84
N THR A 11 -26.08 -9.37 -1.72
CA THR A 11 -26.27 -10.40 -2.75
C THR A 11 -27.76 -10.45 -3.13
N GLY A 12 -28.04 -10.76 -4.40
CA GLY A 12 -29.40 -11.11 -4.82
C GLY A 12 -29.72 -12.59 -4.56
N PRO A 13 -30.95 -13.05 -4.86
CA PRO A 13 -31.37 -14.43 -4.60
C PRO A 13 -30.46 -15.51 -5.22
N LEU A 14 -29.89 -15.26 -6.41
CA LEU A 14 -28.92 -16.18 -7.01
C LEU A 14 -27.57 -16.15 -6.29
N GLY A 15 -27.07 -14.97 -5.92
CA GLY A 15 -25.83 -14.83 -5.13
C GLY A 15 -25.94 -15.49 -3.76
N ASP A 16 -27.11 -15.48 -3.12
CA ASP A 16 -27.34 -16.21 -1.86
C ASP A 16 -27.28 -17.73 -2.05
N ARG A 17 -27.82 -18.26 -3.15
CA ARG A 17 -27.68 -19.68 -3.50
C ARG A 17 -26.21 -20.06 -3.74
N MET A 18 -25.47 -19.24 -4.47
CA MET A 18 -24.04 -19.42 -4.68
C MET A 18 -23.28 -19.45 -3.34
N ALA A 19 -23.52 -18.46 -2.49
CA ALA A 19 -22.89 -18.38 -1.16
C ALA A 19 -23.22 -19.61 -0.30
N LYS A 20 -24.47 -20.09 -0.35
CA LYS A 20 -24.88 -21.31 0.34
C LYS A 20 -24.15 -22.55 -0.18
N PHE A 21 -23.94 -22.65 -1.49
CA PHE A 21 -23.18 -23.73 -2.10
C PHE A 21 -21.70 -23.72 -1.68
N LEU A 22 -21.09 -22.55 -1.51
CA LEU A 22 -19.70 -22.44 -1.06
C LEU A 22 -19.47 -23.02 0.34
N GLU A 23 -20.52 -23.17 1.17
CA GLU A 23 -20.44 -23.88 2.46
C GLU A 23 -20.07 -25.36 2.32
N ASN A 24 -20.16 -25.94 1.11
CA ASN A 24 -19.74 -27.31 0.82
C ASN A 24 -18.24 -27.42 0.50
N TYR A 25 -17.53 -26.31 0.37
CA TYR A 25 -16.07 -26.34 0.24
C TYR A 25 -15.47 -26.91 1.54
N PRO A 26 -14.59 -27.93 1.49
CA PRO A 26 -14.07 -28.58 2.70
C PRO A 26 -13.39 -27.63 3.70
N LYS A 27 -12.92 -26.47 3.22
CA LYS A 27 -12.31 -25.41 4.03
C LYS A 27 -13.12 -24.10 3.95
N ALA A 28 -14.45 -24.21 3.97
CA ALA A 28 -15.36 -23.05 3.83
C ALA A 28 -15.15 -21.96 4.90
N ASP A 29 -14.58 -22.31 6.05
CA ASP A 29 -14.21 -21.39 7.13
C ASP A 29 -12.99 -20.50 6.77
N GLU A 30 -12.16 -20.94 5.82
CA GLU A 30 -10.98 -20.21 5.34
C GLU A 30 -11.32 -19.10 4.33
N ILE A 31 -12.53 -19.09 3.77
CA ILE A 31 -12.96 -18.15 2.74
C ILE A 31 -14.06 -17.20 3.23
N TYR A 32 -14.18 -16.05 2.57
CA TYR A 32 -15.25 -15.08 2.80
C TYR A 32 -15.60 -14.32 1.53
N ILE A 33 -16.85 -13.85 1.44
CA ILE A 33 -17.33 -13.07 0.31
C ILE A 33 -16.92 -11.61 0.49
N THR A 34 -16.16 -11.08 -0.46
CA THR A 34 -15.67 -9.69 -0.51
C THR A 34 -16.58 -8.80 -1.35
N SER A 35 -17.21 -9.35 -2.38
CA SER A 35 -18.25 -8.66 -3.17
C SER A 35 -19.26 -9.66 -3.73
N GLY A 36 -20.43 -9.14 -4.11
CA GLY A 36 -21.52 -9.92 -4.71
C GLY A 36 -22.58 -9.06 -5.40
N LYS A 37 -22.52 -7.74 -5.19
CA LYS A 37 -23.23 -6.69 -5.93
C LYS A 37 -22.71 -5.29 -5.53
N ASP A 38 -21.44 -4.98 -5.76
CA ASP A 38 -20.93 -3.60 -5.68
C ASP A 38 -19.58 -3.41 -6.43
N GLY A 39 -19.35 -2.24 -7.02
CA GLY A 39 -18.10 -1.82 -7.65
C GLY A 39 -18.08 -1.74 -9.20
N ASP A 40 -17.75 -0.55 -9.73
CA ASP A 40 -17.76 -0.11 -11.14
C ASP A 40 -17.04 -1.03 -12.16
N HIS A 41 -17.65 -2.16 -12.51
CA HIS A 41 -17.19 -3.03 -13.60
C HIS A 41 -17.95 -2.78 -14.92
N GLY A 42 -18.71 -1.69 -15.01
CA GLY A 42 -19.56 -1.38 -16.15
C GLY A 42 -20.60 -2.46 -16.49
N ARG A 43 -21.22 -2.35 -17.67
CA ARG A 43 -22.25 -3.31 -18.17
C ARG A 43 -21.70 -4.68 -18.60
N GLN A 44 -20.43 -4.97 -18.35
CA GLN A 44 -19.75 -6.16 -18.85
C GLN A 44 -19.52 -7.23 -17.78
N SER A 45 -19.85 -6.95 -16.52
CA SER A 45 -19.66 -7.89 -15.42
C SER A 45 -20.93 -8.64 -15.05
N HIS A 46 -20.78 -9.93 -14.71
CA HIS A 46 -21.85 -10.77 -14.18
C HIS A 46 -22.36 -10.30 -12.80
N HIS A 47 -21.66 -9.37 -12.12
CA HIS A 47 -22.15 -8.66 -10.92
C HIS A 47 -23.43 -7.84 -11.17
N TYR A 48 -23.68 -7.42 -12.43
CA TYR A 48 -24.78 -6.51 -12.78
C TYR A 48 -25.91 -7.14 -13.61
N GLY A 49 -26.03 -8.48 -13.58
CA GLY A 49 -27.21 -9.15 -14.11
C GLY A 49 -27.18 -9.43 -15.62
N LEU A 50 -26.02 -9.87 -16.12
CA LEU A 50 -25.93 -10.50 -17.43
C LEU A 50 -26.77 -11.79 -17.50
N ALA A 51 -26.92 -12.33 -18.71
CA ALA A 51 -27.51 -13.63 -18.93
C ALA A 51 -26.51 -14.54 -19.64
N TYR A 52 -26.54 -15.83 -19.30
CA TYR A 52 -25.81 -16.89 -19.98
C TYR A 52 -26.83 -17.87 -20.55
N ALA A 53 -26.85 -18.05 -21.87
CA ALA A 53 -27.84 -18.85 -22.58
C ALA A 53 -29.31 -18.50 -22.21
N GLY A 54 -29.60 -17.22 -22.00
CA GLY A 54 -30.93 -16.73 -21.61
C GLY A 54 -31.25 -16.85 -20.11
N SER A 55 -30.39 -17.51 -19.31
CA SER A 55 -30.53 -17.59 -17.86
C SER A 55 -29.81 -16.44 -17.16
N PRO A 56 -30.45 -15.73 -16.19
CA PRO A 56 -29.79 -14.70 -15.40
C PRO A 56 -28.54 -15.23 -14.68
N THR A 57 -27.49 -14.41 -14.60
CA THR A 57 -26.24 -14.72 -13.89
C THR A 57 -26.06 -13.86 -12.65
N ALA A 58 -25.23 -14.34 -11.73
CA ALA A 58 -24.65 -13.56 -10.64
C ALA A 58 -23.17 -13.92 -10.50
N ALA A 59 -22.42 -13.03 -9.85
CA ALA A 59 -21.03 -13.26 -9.49
C ALA A 59 -20.81 -13.04 -7.99
N LEU A 60 -19.78 -13.68 -7.46
CA LEU A 60 -19.22 -13.44 -6.15
C LEU A 60 -17.72 -13.24 -6.30
N ASP A 61 -17.18 -12.32 -5.53
CA ASP A 61 -15.74 -12.22 -5.30
C ASP A 61 -15.44 -12.82 -3.93
N ILE A 62 -14.48 -13.74 -3.89
CA ILE A 62 -14.17 -14.56 -2.71
C ILE A 62 -12.72 -14.35 -2.30
N GLY A 63 -12.49 -13.87 -1.08
CA GLY A 63 -11.17 -13.73 -0.46
C GLY A 63 -10.88 -14.85 0.54
N ALA A 64 -9.60 -15.06 0.86
CA ALA A 64 -9.15 -16.04 1.85
C ALA A 64 -8.06 -15.52 2.82
N GLY A 65 -8.08 -14.21 3.11
CA GLY A 65 -7.18 -13.58 4.09
C GLY A 65 -6.03 -12.77 3.50
N GLY A 66 -6.15 -12.32 2.24
CA GLY A 66 -5.15 -11.47 1.59
C GLY A 66 -3.89 -12.21 1.13
N GLN A 67 -2.79 -11.47 0.96
CA GLN A 67 -1.50 -12.02 0.51
C GLN A 67 -0.86 -12.96 1.55
N GLY A 68 0.02 -13.86 1.10
CA GLY A 68 0.73 -14.83 1.95
C GLY A 68 -0.02 -16.16 2.09
N PRO A 69 -0.31 -16.67 3.31
CA PRO A 69 -1.11 -17.89 3.48
C PRO A 69 -2.48 -17.81 2.81
N GLY A 70 -3.07 -16.62 2.72
CA GLY A 70 -4.34 -16.40 2.03
C GLY A 70 -4.27 -16.63 0.52
N SER A 71 -3.12 -16.34 -0.11
CA SER A 71 -2.89 -16.63 -1.53
C SER A 71 -3.01 -18.13 -1.81
N ALA A 72 -2.38 -18.98 -0.99
CA ALA A 72 -2.48 -20.44 -1.15
C ALA A 72 -3.91 -20.96 -0.94
N ARG A 73 -4.64 -20.42 0.03
CA ARG A 73 -6.05 -20.77 0.28
C ARG A 73 -6.95 -20.38 -0.88
N MET A 74 -6.73 -19.19 -1.45
CA MET A 74 -7.41 -18.75 -2.67
C MET A 74 -7.13 -19.72 -3.82
N ARG A 75 -5.86 -20.01 -4.09
CA ARG A 75 -5.47 -21.00 -5.11
C ARG A 75 -6.17 -22.34 -4.93
N ASP A 76 -6.17 -22.87 -3.71
CA ASP A 76 -6.80 -24.16 -3.40
C ASP A 76 -8.33 -24.13 -3.61
N PHE A 77 -9.00 -23.04 -3.20
CA PHE A 77 -10.42 -22.84 -3.44
C PHE A 77 -10.75 -22.68 -4.93
N ALA A 78 -9.96 -21.89 -5.66
CA ALA A 78 -10.12 -21.71 -7.10
C ALA A 78 -9.91 -23.05 -7.85
N LYS A 79 -8.90 -23.84 -7.45
CA LYS A 79 -8.64 -25.17 -8.01
C LYS A 79 -9.81 -26.11 -7.72
N TRP A 80 -10.40 -26.06 -6.54
CA TRP A 80 -11.60 -26.83 -6.21
C TRP A 80 -12.79 -26.50 -7.13
N LEU A 81 -13.08 -25.22 -7.37
CA LEU A 81 -14.11 -24.81 -8.33
C LEU A 81 -13.76 -25.25 -9.76
N TYR A 82 -12.51 -25.00 -10.18
CA TYR A 82 -12.02 -25.33 -11.50
C TYR A 82 -12.10 -26.83 -11.79
N ASP A 83 -11.68 -27.68 -10.87
CA ASP A 83 -11.63 -29.13 -11.10
C ASP A 83 -13.00 -29.79 -11.03
N ASN A 84 -13.88 -29.31 -10.15
CA ASN A 84 -15.13 -30.01 -9.86
C ASN A 84 -16.37 -29.37 -10.53
N TYR A 85 -16.31 -28.07 -10.84
CA TYR A 85 -17.48 -27.27 -11.21
C TYR A 85 -17.29 -26.35 -12.43
N TRP A 86 -16.19 -26.47 -13.18
CA TRP A 86 -15.97 -25.65 -14.40
C TRP A 86 -17.12 -25.72 -15.40
N GLN A 87 -17.71 -26.90 -15.60
CA GLN A 87 -18.84 -27.11 -16.51
C GLN A 87 -20.14 -26.46 -16.05
N PHE A 88 -20.18 -25.89 -14.84
CA PHE A 88 -21.32 -25.13 -14.31
C PHE A 88 -20.94 -23.69 -14.01
N THR A 89 -19.81 -23.24 -14.56
CA THR A 89 -19.23 -21.94 -14.31
C THR A 89 -19.29 -21.12 -15.59
N VAL A 90 -19.87 -19.92 -15.49
CA VAL A 90 -19.89 -18.95 -16.58
C VAL A 90 -18.56 -18.22 -16.62
N GLU A 91 -18.05 -17.82 -15.47
CA GLU A 91 -16.75 -17.17 -15.35
C GLU A 91 -16.06 -17.59 -14.04
N LEU A 92 -14.79 -17.95 -14.11
CA LEU A 92 -13.92 -18.12 -12.95
C LEU A 92 -12.59 -17.47 -13.28
N ILE A 93 -12.09 -16.62 -12.40
CA ILE A 93 -10.82 -15.93 -12.57
C ILE A 93 -9.94 -16.22 -11.37
N HIS A 94 -8.82 -16.90 -11.61
CA HIS A 94 -7.71 -17.01 -10.69
C HIS A 94 -6.47 -16.40 -11.34
N SER A 95 -6.16 -15.16 -10.97
CA SER A 95 -5.17 -14.34 -11.67
C SER A 95 -3.76 -14.40 -11.09
N THR A 96 -3.60 -14.93 -9.88
CA THR A 96 -2.33 -14.99 -9.15
C THR A 96 -1.59 -16.28 -9.52
N PRO A 97 -0.47 -16.22 -10.28
CA PRO A 97 0.34 -17.40 -10.54
C PRO A 97 1.05 -17.85 -9.25
N PHE A 98 1.16 -19.15 -9.06
CA PHE A 98 1.95 -19.81 -8.02
C PHE A 98 3.05 -20.64 -8.67
N ASN A 99 4.03 -21.10 -7.88
CA ASN A 99 5.05 -22.01 -8.39
C ASN A 99 4.46 -23.31 -8.97
N ASP A 100 3.21 -23.65 -8.63
CA ASP A 100 2.50 -24.84 -9.07
C ASP A 100 1.30 -24.58 -9.99
N ASP A 101 1.03 -23.33 -10.38
CA ASP A 101 0.12 -23.00 -11.48
C ASP A 101 0.35 -21.59 -12.05
N ASP A 102 0.13 -21.43 -13.35
CA ASP A 102 0.32 -20.14 -14.00
C ASP A 102 -0.88 -19.18 -13.83
N GLY A 103 -1.83 -19.47 -12.93
CA GLY A 103 -3.19 -18.91 -12.94
C GLY A 103 -4.10 -19.65 -13.93
N PHE A 104 -5.42 -19.47 -13.82
CA PHE A 104 -6.37 -20.15 -14.71
C PHE A 104 -7.74 -19.49 -14.77
N TYR A 105 -8.48 -19.86 -15.81
CA TYR A 105 -9.80 -19.32 -16.12
C TYR A 105 -10.82 -20.41 -16.42
N VAL A 106 -12.07 -20.12 -16.10
CA VAL A 106 -13.21 -20.69 -16.82
C VAL A 106 -13.94 -19.56 -17.50
N LYS A 107 -14.26 -19.70 -18.78
CA LYS A 107 -15.20 -18.81 -19.47
C LYS A 107 -16.12 -19.63 -20.35
N ASP A 108 -17.42 -19.38 -20.23
CA ASP A 108 -18.48 -20.07 -20.98
C ASP A 108 -18.32 -21.59 -20.87
N GLN A 109 -18.17 -22.06 -19.62
CA GLN A 109 -17.96 -23.47 -19.27
C GLN A 109 -16.76 -24.10 -19.97
N LYS A 110 -15.74 -23.33 -20.38
CA LYS A 110 -14.49 -23.84 -20.95
C LYS A 110 -13.31 -23.47 -20.07
N LYS A 111 -12.46 -24.45 -19.79
CA LYS A 111 -11.21 -24.31 -19.04
C LYS A 111 -10.12 -23.64 -19.88
N TYR A 112 -9.36 -22.74 -19.27
CA TYR A 112 -8.15 -22.18 -19.85
C TYR A 112 -7.02 -22.14 -18.79
N PRO A 113 -6.06 -23.08 -18.84
CA PRO A 113 -4.89 -23.05 -17.99
C PRO A 113 -3.91 -21.95 -18.45
N GLY A 114 -3.40 -21.15 -17.53
CA GLY A 114 -2.35 -20.14 -17.81
C GLY A 114 -2.81 -18.89 -18.55
N GLY A 115 -4.12 -18.58 -18.60
CA GLY A 115 -4.65 -17.39 -19.28
C GLY A 115 -5.99 -17.65 -19.94
N GLY A 116 -6.81 -16.61 -20.09
CA GLY A 116 -8.18 -16.71 -20.60
C GLY A 116 -8.43 -15.85 -21.85
N PRO A 117 -9.69 -15.74 -22.29
CA PRO A 117 -10.09 -14.87 -23.42
C PRO A 117 -9.70 -13.39 -23.26
N TYR A 118 -9.39 -12.98 -22.04
CA TYR A 118 -9.00 -11.63 -21.68
C TYR A 118 -7.48 -11.45 -21.55
N GLY A 119 -6.68 -12.45 -21.92
CA GLY A 119 -5.22 -12.42 -21.84
C GLY A 119 -4.63 -13.27 -20.71
N PRO A 120 -3.32 -13.11 -20.43
CA PRO A 120 -2.66 -13.87 -19.38
C PRO A 120 -3.21 -13.48 -18.00
N PRO A 121 -3.04 -14.35 -16.97
CA PRO A 121 -3.61 -14.17 -15.63
C PRO A 121 -3.32 -12.79 -15.03
N SER A 122 -2.10 -12.29 -15.23
CA SER A 122 -1.67 -10.96 -14.79
C SER A 122 -2.46 -9.77 -15.37
N SER A 123 -3.26 -9.95 -16.42
CA SER A 123 -3.90 -8.84 -17.15
C SER A 123 -5.22 -8.36 -16.56
N ILE A 124 -5.87 -9.12 -15.68
CA ILE A 124 -7.26 -8.84 -15.25
C ILE A 124 -7.37 -8.44 -13.78
N GLY A 125 -6.28 -8.38 -13.02
CA GLY A 125 -6.27 -7.66 -11.74
C GLY A 125 -7.01 -8.30 -10.55
N HIS A 126 -7.38 -9.58 -10.62
CA HIS A 126 -8.09 -10.30 -9.55
C HIS A 126 -7.13 -11.02 -8.59
N PHE A 127 -6.19 -10.27 -8.01
CA PHE A 127 -5.01 -10.84 -7.33
C PHE A 127 -5.25 -11.21 -5.86
N ASP A 128 -6.30 -10.66 -5.26
CA ASP A 128 -6.67 -10.78 -3.84
C ASP A 128 -8.03 -11.43 -3.59
N HIS A 129 -8.69 -11.82 -4.66
CA HIS A 129 -9.94 -12.55 -4.62
C HIS A 129 -10.08 -13.43 -5.85
N ILE A 130 -11.00 -14.36 -5.78
CA ILE A 130 -11.43 -15.18 -6.89
C ILE A 130 -12.77 -14.67 -7.35
N HIS A 131 -12.86 -14.33 -8.63
CA HIS A 131 -14.14 -14.04 -9.24
C HIS A 131 -14.79 -15.35 -9.66
N TRP A 132 -16.02 -15.59 -9.22
CA TRP A 132 -16.80 -16.72 -9.68
C TRP A 132 -18.21 -16.29 -10.06
N ALA A 133 -18.60 -16.56 -11.30
CA ALA A 133 -19.92 -16.32 -11.83
C ALA A 133 -20.57 -17.62 -12.35
N THR A 134 -21.88 -17.75 -12.10
CA THR A 134 -22.71 -18.81 -12.65
C THR A 134 -24.10 -18.29 -13.02
N SER A 135 -24.86 -19.08 -13.78
CA SER A 135 -26.24 -18.79 -14.14
C SER A 135 -27.23 -19.50 -13.22
N ARG A 136 -28.47 -19.00 -13.16
CA ARG A 136 -29.56 -19.64 -12.40
C ARG A 136 -29.77 -21.11 -12.79
N ASP A 137 -29.73 -21.43 -14.07
CA ASP A 137 -29.95 -22.79 -14.57
C ASP A 137 -28.77 -23.71 -14.22
N LEU A 138 -27.54 -23.21 -14.37
CA LEU A 138 -26.34 -23.94 -13.97
C LEU A 138 -26.30 -24.16 -12.45
N MET A 139 -26.66 -23.16 -11.65
CA MET A 139 -26.76 -23.27 -10.19
C MET A 139 -27.77 -24.34 -9.76
N THR A 140 -28.91 -24.43 -10.46
CA THR A 140 -29.91 -25.48 -10.22
C THR A 140 -29.34 -26.87 -10.50
N THR A 141 -28.50 -26.99 -11.53
CA THR A 141 -27.80 -28.25 -11.83
C THR A 141 -26.75 -28.58 -10.76
N ILE A 142 -25.97 -27.58 -10.29
CA ILE A 142 -25.03 -27.74 -9.18
C ILE A 142 -25.75 -28.28 -7.93
N GLU A 143 -26.87 -27.67 -7.54
CA GLU A 143 -27.65 -28.07 -6.37
C GLU A 143 -28.21 -29.49 -6.50
N SER A 144 -28.70 -29.86 -7.70
CA SER A 144 -29.16 -31.22 -7.97
C SER A 144 -28.05 -32.27 -7.85
N ARG A 145 -26.80 -31.89 -8.17
CA ARG A 145 -25.61 -32.75 -8.07
C ARG A 145 -25.06 -32.81 -6.63
N ALA A 146 -25.16 -31.72 -5.88
CA ALA A 146 -24.67 -31.63 -4.50
C ALA A 146 -25.48 -32.48 -3.50
N GLY A 147 -26.63 -33.04 -3.92
CA GLY A 147 -27.31 -34.12 -3.21
C GLY A 147 -26.60 -35.49 -3.25
N GLN A 148 -25.45 -35.58 -3.93
CA GLN A 148 -24.55 -36.73 -3.98
C GLN A 148 -23.19 -36.30 -3.43
N SER A 149 -22.65 -37.03 -2.44
CA SER A 149 -21.41 -36.70 -1.73
C SER A 149 -20.28 -36.31 -2.68
N ALA A 150 -19.62 -35.18 -2.41
CA ALA A 150 -18.42 -34.79 -3.15
C ALA A 150 -17.35 -35.89 -3.03
N PRO A 151 -16.60 -36.19 -4.10
CA PRO A 151 -15.54 -37.20 -4.03
C PRO A 151 -14.42 -36.73 -3.10
N ASP A 152 -14.04 -37.60 -2.16
CA ASP A 152 -12.89 -37.39 -1.28
C ASP A 152 -11.61 -37.28 -2.11
N ARG A 153 -10.83 -36.22 -1.88
CA ARG A 153 -9.40 -36.25 -2.18
C ARG A 153 -8.58 -35.78 -0.99
N VAL A 154 -7.60 -36.63 -0.67
CA VAL A 154 -6.73 -36.62 0.49
C VAL A 154 -5.63 -35.58 0.29
N HIS A 155 -5.58 -34.56 1.16
CA HIS A 155 -4.35 -33.82 1.42
C HIS A 155 -4.07 -33.82 2.92
N ALA A 156 -2.81 -34.09 3.27
CA ALA A 156 -2.34 -34.22 4.64
C ALA A 156 -2.53 -32.91 5.41
N GLY A 157 -3.16 -33.02 6.57
CA GLY A 157 -3.41 -31.91 7.46
C GLY A 157 -2.12 -31.31 8.02
N THR A 158 -2.05 -29.99 8.01
CA THR A 158 -1.26 -29.17 8.94
C THR A 158 -2.21 -28.04 9.31
N GLY A 159 -2.79 -28.05 10.51
CA GLY A 159 -2.20 -27.54 11.74
C GLY A 159 -3.00 -26.28 12.13
N GLU A 160 -3.46 -26.20 13.38
CA GLU A 160 -4.26 -25.09 13.92
C GLU A 160 -3.71 -23.70 13.56
N PRO A 161 -4.57 -22.68 13.39
CA PRO A 161 -4.11 -21.31 13.13
C PRO A 161 -3.56 -20.69 14.42
N PRO A 162 -2.31 -20.17 14.43
CA PRO A 162 -1.85 -19.32 15.51
C PRO A 162 -2.37 -17.89 15.33
N SER A 163 -2.69 -17.25 16.45
CA SER A 163 -3.12 -15.85 16.59
C SER A 163 -1.98 -14.84 16.51
N THR A 164 -0.88 -15.14 15.81
CA THR A 164 0.28 -14.25 15.69
C THR A 164 0.17 -13.42 14.42
N GLN A 165 0.39 -12.09 14.55
CA GLN A 165 0.56 -11.22 13.38
C GLN A 165 1.60 -11.87 12.43
N PRO A 166 1.31 -11.96 11.12
CA PRO A 166 2.24 -12.57 10.18
C PRO A 166 3.58 -11.83 10.26
N ALA A 167 4.67 -12.60 10.34
CA ALA A 167 6.00 -12.02 10.41
C ALA A 167 6.30 -11.19 9.15
N VAL A 168 6.77 -9.96 9.34
CA VAL A 168 7.08 -9.03 8.25
C VAL A 168 8.58 -9.08 7.97
N ALA A 169 8.97 -9.46 6.76
CA ALA A 169 10.36 -9.44 6.33
C ALA A 169 10.92 -8.01 6.41
N ASN A 170 12.13 -7.86 6.93
CA ASN A 170 12.78 -6.55 6.92
C ASN A 170 13.24 -6.22 5.49
N THR A 171 12.68 -5.19 4.88
CA THR A 171 13.01 -4.77 3.51
C THR A 171 13.67 -3.40 3.51
N ALA A 172 14.58 -3.20 2.56
CA ALA A 172 15.11 -1.91 2.16
C ALA A 172 15.41 -1.96 0.65
N PRO A 173 15.11 -0.90 -0.13
CA PRO A 173 14.46 0.33 0.28
C PRO A 173 12.99 0.16 0.69
N VAL A 174 12.48 1.09 1.50
CA VAL A 174 11.06 1.14 1.91
C VAL A 174 10.32 2.16 1.05
N TRP A 175 9.42 1.66 0.22
CA TRP A 175 8.64 2.46 -0.72
C TRP A 175 7.24 2.74 -0.19
N GLY A 176 6.72 3.92 -0.51
CA GLY A 176 5.38 4.32 -0.12
C GLY A 176 4.58 4.96 -1.24
N TRP A 177 3.29 5.06 -0.97
CA TRP A 177 2.31 5.72 -1.82
C TRP A 177 1.31 6.47 -0.94
N ASP A 178 1.22 7.79 -1.10
CA ASP A 178 0.10 8.59 -0.61
C ASP A 178 -0.94 8.86 -1.71
N ALA A 179 -2.22 8.82 -1.34
CA ALA A 179 -3.33 9.02 -2.26
C ALA A 179 -4.50 9.77 -1.63
N SER A 180 -5.40 10.27 -2.47
CA SER A 180 -6.58 11.03 -2.10
C SER A 180 -7.77 10.72 -3.00
N ASP A 181 -8.92 11.33 -2.71
CA ASP A 181 -10.08 11.26 -3.60
C ASP A 181 -9.80 11.77 -5.02
N TYR A 182 -8.74 12.56 -5.25
CA TYR A 182 -8.32 12.95 -6.60
C TYR A 182 -7.71 11.80 -7.41
N ASP A 183 -7.25 10.75 -6.74
CA ASP A 183 -6.59 9.60 -7.34
C ASP A 183 -7.59 8.46 -7.57
N TRP A 184 -8.68 8.43 -6.81
CA TRP A 184 -9.67 7.35 -6.81
C TRP A 184 -10.19 7.02 -8.21
N ASP A 185 -10.58 8.04 -8.98
CA ASP A 185 -11.18 7.85 -10.31
C ASP A 185 -10.14 7.68 -11.44
N ARG A 186 -8.83 7.68 -11.13
CA ARG A 186 -7.76 7.56 -12.15
C ARG A 186 -7.49 6.11 -12.58
N GLY A 187 -8.07 5.13 -11.89
CA GLY A 187 -7.88 3.72 -12.17
C GLY A 187 -8.30 2.86 -10.98
N SER A 188 -8.07 1.55 -11.07
CA SER A 188 -8.59 0.58 -10.09
C SER A 188 -7.95 0.64 -8.69
N MET A 189 -6.93 1.48 -8.45
CA MET A 189 -6.19 1.54 -7.18
C MET A 189 -5.85 0.14 -6.64
N ASN A 190 -5.12 -0.64 -7.44
CA ASN A 190 -4.82 -2.04 -7.12
C ASN A 190 -3.72 -2.14 -6.06
N LEU A 191 -4.12 -2.10 -4.78
CA LEU A 191 -3.18 -2.08 -3.65
C LEU A 191 -2.45 -3.40 -3.44
N VAL A 192 -2.94 -4.47 -4.04
CA VAL A 192 -2.32 -5.79 -4.03
C VAL A 192 -1.16 -5.83 -4.99
N ALA A 193 -1.36 -5.36 -6.22
CA ALA A 193 -0.29 -5.16 -7.18
C ALA A 193 0.73 -4.15 -6.64
N ALA A 194 0.27 -3.05 -6.02
CA ALA A 194 1.16 -2.08 -5.37
C ALA A 194 2.05 -2.74 -4.31
N HIS A 195 1.47 -3.55 -3.41
CA HIS A 195 2.22 -4.25 -2.38
C HIS A 195 3.20 -5.28 -2.98
N HIS A 196 2.75 -6.07 -3.95
CA HIS A 196 3.58 -7.02 -4.68
C HIS A 196 4.78 -6.33 -5.36
N ASP A 197 4.56 -5.16 -5.94
CA ASP A 197 5.62 -4.36 -6.57
C ASP A 197 6.58 -3.73 -5.55
N GLY A 198 6.27 -3.81 -4.25
CA GLY A 198 7.16 -3.45 -3.15
C GLY A 198 6.72 -2.24 -2.33
N ILE A 199 5.50 -1.73 -2.53
CA ILE A 199 4.93 -0.72 -1.62
C ILE A 199 4.81 -1.32 -0.22
N SER A 200 5.46 -0.65 0.73
CA SER A 200 5.60 -1.08 2.12
C SER A 200 4.81 -0.18 3.08
N PHE A 201 4.46 1.05 2.66
CA PHE A 201 3.49 1.88 3.35
C PHE A 201 2.50 2.54 2.40
N PHE A 202 1.25 2.68 2.84
CA PHE A 202 0.21 3.38 2.09
C PHE A 202 -0.56 4.31 3.02
N ILE A 203 -0.71 5.57 2.62
CA ILE A 203 -1.51 6.53 3.36
C ILE A 203 -2.59 7.14 2.47
N TYR A 204 -3.73 7.50 3.06
CA TYR A 204 -4.84 8.10 2.32
C TYR A 204 -5.38 9.35 3.01
N LYS A 205 -5.80 10.35 2.23
CA LYS A 205 -6.40 11.58 2.76
C LYS A 205 -7.64 11.26 3.59
N ALA A 206 -7.65 11.60 4.87
CA ALA A 206 -8.84 11.44 5.71
C ALA A 206 -9.65 12.73 5.78
N THR A 207 -8.99 13.85 6.04
CA THR A 207 -9.65 15.14 6.31
C THR A 207 -8.89 16.33 5.72
N GLU A 208 -9.58 17.45 5.59
CA GLU A 208 -9.03 18.77 5.25
C GLU A 208 -9.76 19.81 6.09
N GLY A 209 -9.02 20.75 6.69
CA GLY A 209 -9.62 21.73 7.60
C GLY A 209 -10.36 21.06 8.76
N SER A 210 -11.47 21.64 9.19
CA SER A 210 -12.24 21.16 10.35
C SER A 210 -13.59 20.53 10.01
N ASP A 211 -13.91 20.39 8.72
CA ASP A 211 -15.25 19.99 8.27
C ASP A 211 -15.28 19.09 7.03
N TRP A 212 -14.19 18.99 6.25
CA TRP A 212 -14.16 18.14 5.07
C TRP A 212 -13.61 16.74 5.38
N THR A 213 -14.32 15.70 4.94
CA THR A 213 -13.85 14.31 5.01
C THR A 213 -13.77 13.68 3.61
N SER A 214 -12.78 12.83 3.39
CA SER A 214 -12.70 12.02 2.18
C SER A 214 -13.83 11.00 2.12
N ARG A 215 -14.38 10.82 0.92
CA ARG A 215 -15.41 9.84 0.61
C ARG A 215 -14.84 8.41 0.63
N HIS A 216 -13.62 8.23 0.16
CA HIS A 216 -13.04 6.91 -0.08
C HIS A 216 -11.99 6.47 0.96
N CYS A 217 -11.65 7.29 1.95
CA CYS A 217 -10.63 6.97 2.97
C CYS A 217 -10.82 5.59 3.64
N ARG A 218 -12.05 5.24 4.03
CA ARG A 218 -12.33 3.93 4.63
C ARG A 218 -12.00 2.80 3.65
N GLU A 219 -12.53 2.92 2.44
CA GLU A 219 -12.45 1.88 1.42
C GLU A 219 -11.00 1.67 0.95
N ALA A 220 -10.26 2.75 0.68
CA ALA A 220 -8.85 2.69 0.31
C ALA A 220 -8.00 1.97 1.38
N LEU A 221 -8.20 2.33 2.65
CA LEU A 221 -7.42 1.77 3.75
C LEU A 221 -7.83 0.33 4.10
N GLU A 222 -9.11 -0.03 3.95
CA GLU A 222 -9.57 -1.42 4.04
C GLU A 222 -8.96 -2.28 2.94
N ARG A 223 -8.89 -1.78 1.69
CA ARG A 223 -8.20 -2.45 0.58
C ARG A 223 -6.70 -2.61 0.86
N ALA A 224 -6.03 -1.58 1.39
CA ALA A 224 -4.60 -1.61 1.70
C ALA A 224 -4.29 -2.64 2.79
N ARG A 225 -5.12 -2.66 3.83
CA ARG A 225 -5.05 -3.66 4.90
C ARG A 225 -5.30 -5.06 4.39
N GLY A 226 -6.31 -5.25 3.54
CA GLY A 226 -6.62 -6.53 2.90
C GLY A 226 -5.51 -7.03 1.98
N ALA A 227 -4.79 -6.11 1.32
CA ALA A 227 -3.64 -6.40 0.49
C ALA A 227 -2.39 -6.82 1.29
N GLY A 228 -2.36 -6.58 2.60
CA GLY A 228 -1.23 -6.89 3.46
C GLY A 228 -0.14 -5.80 3.48
N VAL A 229 -0.45 -4.56 3.09
CA VAL A 229 0.51 -3.44 3.18
C VAL A 229 0.94 -3.28 4.66
N PRO A 230 2.25 -3.38 4.98
CA PRO A 230 2.72 -3.49 6.37
C PRO A 230 2.44 -2.27 7.25
N VAL A 231 2.52 -1.07 6.67
CA VAL A 231 2.34 0.19 7.40
C VAL A 231 1.25 0.99 6.70
N LEU A 232 0.22 1.37 7.45
CA LEU A 232 -0.90 2.15 6.92
C LEU A 232 -0.87 3.55 7.52
N GLY A 233 -1.69 4.44 7.00
CA GLY A 233 -1.84 5.74 7.62
C GLY A 233 -2.93 6.56 6.99
N ALA A 234 -3.22 7.67 7.64
CA ALA A 234 -4.07 8.69 7.09
C ALA A 234 -3.33 10.02 7.12
N TYR A 235 -3.72 10.92 6.24
CA TYR A 235 -3.27 12.29 6.31
C TYR A 235 -4.39 13.30 6.46
N HIS A 236 -4.01 14.43 7.03
CA HIS A 236 -4.86 15.58 7.21
C HIS A 236 -4.25 16.79 6.51
N PHE A 237 -5.00 17.38 5.58
CA PHE A 237 -4.62 18.62 4.93
C PHE A 237 -4.88 19.80 5.86
N LEU A 238 -3.79 20.34 6.42
CA LEU A 238 -3.80 21.35 7.45
C LEU A 238 -4.16 22.72 6.90
N TRP A 239 -5.19 23.33 7.47
CA TRP A 239 -5.51 24.74 7.26
C TRP A 239 -4.92 25.62 8.37
N PRO A 240 -4.75 26.93 8.12
CA PRO A 240 -4.36 27.86 9.17
C PRO A 240 -5.48 28.05 10.20
N ASN A 241 -5.09 28.38 11.43
CA ASN A 241 -5.97 28.61 12.59
C ASN A 241 -6.75 27.36 13.04
N ASN A 242 -7.48 27.45 14.16
CA ASN A 242 -8.36 26.39 14.68
C ASN A 242 -7.70 24.99 14.79
N ILE A 243 -6.43 24.94 15.16
CA ILE A 243 -5.61 23.71 15.09
C ILE A 243 -6.20 22.60 15.97
N GLU A 244 -6.71 22.93 17.16
CA GLU A 244 -7.38 22.00 18.07
C GLU A 244 -8.61 21.36 17.42
N SER A 245 -9.44 22.15 16.74
CA SER A 245 -10.63 21.66 16.06
C SER A 245 -10.26 20.71 14.93
N GLN A 246 -9.23 21.05 14.15
CA GLN A 246 -8.75 20.22 13.05
C GLN A 246 -8.19 18.88 13.55
N VAL A 247 -7.35 18.89 14.61
CA VAL A 247 -6.80 17.66 15.20
C VAL A 247 -7.90 16.75 15.74
N ASN A 248 -8.86 17.31 16.48
CA ASN A 248 -9.98 16.52 17.01
C ASN A 248 -10.82 15.92 15.87
N PHE A 249 -11.18 16.74 14.89
CA PHE A 249 -11.96 16.31 13.73
C PHE A 249 -11.26 15.21 12.93
N TRP A 250 -9.95 15.33 12.70
CA TRP A 250 -9.16 14.31 12.04
C TRP A 250 -9.14 12.99 12.81
N MET A 251 -8.82 13.04 14.11
CA MET A 251 -8.76 11.83 14.93
C MET A 251 -10.12 11.12 15.03
N ASP A 252 -11.21 11.89 15.19
CA ASP A 252 -12.56 11.33 15.27
C ASP A 252 -12.97 10.71 13.93
N THR A 253 -12.57 11.33 12.80
CA THR A 253 -12.80 10.77 11.47
C THR A 253 -12.05 9.45 11.25
N VAL A 254 -10.77 9.38 11.63
CA VAL A 254 -9.96 8.15 11.54
C VAL A 254 -10.51 7.06 12.45
N GLU A 255 -10.91 7.39 13.68
CA GLU A 255 -11.54 6.44 14.60
C GLU A 255 -12.85 5.87 14.01
N ALA A 256 -13.69 6.73 13.40
CA ALA A 256 -14.95 6.31 12.81
C ALA A 256 -14.78 5.49 11.52
N LYS A 257 -13.85 5.87 10.64
CA LYS A 257 -13.66 5.22 9.34
C LYS A 257 -12.78 3.97 9.40
N THR A 258 -11.82 3.94 10.32
CA THR A 258 -10.84 2.86 10.46
C THR A 258 -10.60 2.53 11.93
N PRO A 259 -11.61 2.07 12.70
CA PRO A 259 -11.45 1.80 14.14
C PRO A 259 -10.34 0.78 14.46
N TRP A 260 -9.97 -0.05 13.47
CA TRP A 260 -8.88 -1.02 13.50
C TRP A 260 -7.48 -0.39 13.33
N TRP A 261 -7.34 0.93 13.16
CA TRP A 261 -6.04 1.59 12.97
C TRP A 261 -5.04 1.26 14.09
N LYS A 262 -5.56 1.02 15.30
CA LYS A 262 -4.83 0.63 16.52
C LYS A 262 -4.28 -0.78 16.48
N ASP A 263 -4.60 -1.57 15.47
CA ASP A 263 -4.15 -2.96 15.34
C ASP A 263 -2.96 -3.10 14.38
N VAL A 264 -2.63 -2.06 13.62
CA VAL A 264 -1.56 -2.04 12.62
C VAL A 264 -0.53 -0.92 12.87
N PRO A 265 0.71 -1.02 12.35
CA PRO A 265 1.62 0.12 12.31
C PRO A 265 0.96 1.28 11.53
N TRP A 266 0.89 2.46 12.16
CA TRP A 266 0.11 3.59 11.65
C TRP A 266 0.91 4.89 11.55
N ILE A 267 0.81 5.58 10.42
CA ILE A 267 1.35 6.92 10.16
C ILE A 267 0.24 7.96 10.23
N TRP A 268 0.47 9.00 11.03
CA TRP A 268 -0.32 10.22 11.08
C TRP A 268 0.46 11.31 10.36
N GLN A 269 0.10 11.58 9.11
CA GLN A 269 0.79 12.57 8.30
C GLN A 269 0.03 13.91 8.28
N ILE A 270 0.72 14.98 8.67
CA ILE A 270 0.19 16.34 8.64
C ILE A 270 0.60 16.94 7.30
N ASP A 271 -0.36 17.20 6.41
CA ASP A 271 -0.11 17.79 5.10
C ASP A 271 -0.20 19.30 5.21
N ALA A 272 0.96 19.95 5.34
CA ALA A 272 1.08 21.38 5.51
C ALA A 272 1.39 22.09 4.18
N GLU A 273 0.82 21.63 3.06
CA GLU A 273 0.98 22.33 1.79
C GLU A 273 0.00 23.50 1.61
N LYS A 274 0.10 24.18 0.47
CA LYS A 274 -0.80 25.28 0.14
C LYS A 274 -2.12 24.75 -0.43
N SER A 275 -3.20 24.80 0.36
CA SER A 275 -4.56 24.58 -0.19
C SER A 275 -4.99 25.78 -1.04
N PRO A 276 -5.63 25.57 -2.20
CA PRO A 276 -6.29 26.65 -2.95
C PRO A 276 -7.50 27.23 -2.21
N ASN A 277 -8.05 26.49 -1.24
CA ASN A 277 -9.26 26.86 -0.50
C ASN A 277 -8.95 27.49 0.86
N ALA A 278 -7.71 27.38 1.35
CA ALA A 278 -7.30 28.00 2.59
C ALA A 278 -6.95 29.48 2.40
N PRO A 279 -7.21 30.36 3.38
CA PRO A 279 -6.91 31.79 3.28
C PRO A 279 -5.40 32.09 3.23
N ARG A 280 -4.57 31.17 3.75
CA ARG A 280 -3.11 31.20 3.69
C ARG A 280 -2.56 29.80 3.96
N THR A 281 -1.28 29.59 3.71
CA THR A 281 -0.56 28.40 4.19
C THR A 281 -0.45 28.41 5.72
N ALA A 282 -0.50 27.23 6.34
CA ALA A 282 -0.17 27.06 7.75
C ALA A 282 1.28 27.46 8.03
N ASN A 283 1.52 28.21 9.09
CA ASN A 283 2.86 28.67 9.47
C ASN A 283 3.60 27.59 10.31
N PRO A 284 4.92 27.71 10.52
CA PRO A 284 5.69 26.73 11.29
C PRO A 284 5.18 26.46 12.71
N ALA A 285 4.64 27.47 13.39
CA ALA A 285 4.10 27.32 14.74
C ALA A 285 2.78 26.53 14.73
N GLU A 286 1.97 26.68 13.69
CA GLU A 286 0.75 25.89 13.49
C GLU A 286 1.07 24.43 13.21
N VAL A 287 2.07 24.13 12.36
CA VAL A 287 2.55 22.76 12.13
C VAL A 287 3.04 22.13 13.44
N LEU A 288 3.86 22.84 14.21
CA LEU A 288 4.33 22.37 15.51
C LEU A 288 3.16 22.12 16.47
N ARG A 289 2.20 23.04 16.54
CA ARG A 289 1.01 22.89 17.37
C ARG A 289 0.19 21.65 17.00
N THR A 290 0.02 21.36 15.71
CA THR A 290 -0.66 20.16 15.23
C THR A 290 0.08 18.89 15.67
N VAL A 291 1.41 18.86 15.55
CA VAL A 291 2.24 17.74 16.00
C VAL A 291 2.09 17.50 17.51
N GLU A 292 2.23 18.54 18.31
CA GLU A 292 2.15 18.46 19.77
C GLU A 292 0.80 17.95 20.24
N LEU A 293 -0.29 18.53 19.71
CA LEU A 293 -1.65 18.11 20.03
C LEU A 293 -1.90 16.66 19.62
N LEU A 294 -1.51 16.27 18.41
CA LEU A 294 -1.72 14.91 17.95
C LEU A 294 -0.98 13.90 18.83
N ARG A 295 0.29 14.18 19.17
CA ARG A 295 1.07 13.33 20.10
C ARG A 295 0.44 13.26 21.49
N GLU A 296 -0.01 14.40 22.04
CA GLU A 296 -0.71 14.45 23.33
C GLU A 296 -1.95 13.56 23.31
N ARG A 297 -2.77 13.64 22.25
CA ARG A 297 -3.99 12.87 22.12
C ARG A 297 -3.71 11.38 21.96
N LEU A 298 -2.74 11.00 21.13
CA LEU A 298 -2.31 9.61 20.96
C LEU A 298 -1.80 9.01 22.28
N ALA A 299 -0.96 9.76 22.99
CA ALA A 299 -0.46 9.37 24.31
C ALA A 299 -1.58 9.22 25.34
N SER A 300 -2.54 10.17 25.40
CA SER A 300 -3.68 10.09 26.33
C SER A 300 -4.60 8.88 26.08
N ARG A 301 -4.62 8.38 24.83
CA ARG A 301 -5.40 7.21 24.43
C ARG A 301 -4.60 5.90 24.56
N GLY A 302 -3.32 5.96 24.90
CA GLY A 302 -2.45 4.79 25.04
C GLY A 302 -2.16 4.06 23.72
N HIS A 303 -2.29 4.75 22.59
CA HIS A 303 -2.11 4.17 21.27
C HIS A 303 -0.94 4.84 20.54
N PRO A 304 0.15 4.11 20.26
CA PRO A 304 1.27 4.67 19.54
C PRO A 304 0.94 4.87 18.06
N GLY A 305 1.65 5.80 17.42
CA GLY A 305 1.58 6.07 15.99
C GLY A 305 2.71 6.99 15.57
N TYR A 306 3.12 6.89 14.31
CA TYR A 306 4.19 7.72 13.78
C TYR A 306 3.64 9.07 13.31
N VAL A 307 3.94 10.14 14.05
CA VAL A 307 3.54 11.51 13.68
C VAL A 307 4.64 12.17 12.87
N ILE A 308 4.31 12.56 11.63
CA ILE A 308 5.24 13.18 10.67
C ILE A 308 4.54 14.35 9.94
N ALA A 309 5.30 15.39 9.56
CA ALA A 309 4.75 16.53 8.84
C ALA A 309 5.30 16.62 7.41
N TYR A 310 4.42 16.59 6.42
CA TYR A 310 4.72 16.97 5.05
C TYR A 310 4.88 18.48 4.98
N THR A 311 6.13 18.90 4.80
CA THR A 311 6.56 20.30 4.87
C THR A 311 7.59 20.51 3.78
N PRO A 312 7.16 20.84 2.55
CA PRO A 312 8.08 20.85 1.43
C PRO A 312 9.06 22.04 1.48
N PHE A 313 10.30 21.83 1.04
CA PHE A 313 11.38 22.82 1.14
C PHE A 313 11.11 24.13 0.42
N TRP A 314 10.48 24.07 -0.75
CA TRP A 314 10.12 25.27 -1.49
C TRP A 314 9.17 26.19 -0.71
N LEU A 315 8.40 25.64 0.25
CA LEU A 315 7.44 26.38 1.06
C LEU A 315 8.03 26.83 2.41
N TYR A 316 8.66 25.92 3.14
CA TYR A 316 9.10 26.16 4.52
C TYR A 316 10.59 26.47 4.67
N LYS A 317 11.43 26.15 3.68
CA LYS A 317 12.88 26.36 3.76
C LYS A 317 13.43 25.88 5.11
N ASN A 318 14.21 26.71 5.81
CA ASN A 318 14.76 26.41 7.13
C ASN A 318 13.98 27.05 8.29
N THR A 319 12.68 27.34 8.14
CA THR A 319 11.89 28.05 9.17
C THR A 319 11.14 27.14 10.13
N LEU A 320 11.16 25.81 9.93
CA LEU A 320 10.47 24.87 10.81
C LEU A 320 11.12 24.83 12.19
N THR A 321 10.30 24.69 13.23
CA THR A 321 10.73 24.64 14.65
C THR A 321 10.22 23.38 15.34
N GLY A 322 10.86 22.99 16.44
CA GLY A 322 10.46 21.84 17.26
C GLY A 322 11.04 20.50 16.77
N ASP A 323 10.78 19.45 17.55
CA ASP A 323 11.35 18.12 17.35
C ASP A 323 10.31 17.14 16.77
N TYR A 324 10.30 17.04 15.44
CA TYR A 324 9.49 16.06 14.70
C TYR A 324 10.15 15.72 13.38
N ASP A 325 9.75 14.58 12.80
CA ASP A 325 10.27 14.15 11.53
C ASP A 325 9.61 14.87 10.35
N ILE A 326 10.40 15.09 9.31
CA ILE A 326 9.99 15.81 8.10
C ILE A 326 9.72 14.82 6.97
N TRP A 327 8.56 14.97 6.33
CA TRP A 327 8.30 14.44 5.01
C TRP A 327 8.48 15.59 4.01
N ASN A 328 9.47 15.49 3.13
CA ASN A 328 9.77 16.53 2.13
C ASN A 328 9.31 16.08 0.74
N SER A 329 9.24 17.00 -0.21
CA SER A 329 9.09 16.67 -1.63
C SER A 329 10.24 17.16 -2.49
N ASN A 330 10.58 16.34 -3.49
CA ASN A 330 11.45 16.70 -4.60
C ASN A 330 11.05 15.87 -5.82
N TYR A 331 10.28 16.48 -6.71
CA TYR A 331 9.71 15.81 -7.88
C TYR A 331 10.66 15.69 -9.08
N ASN A 332 11.98 15.68 -8.87
CA ASN A 332 12.93 15.40 -9.96
C ASN A 332 12.78 13.98 -10.53
N GLY A 333 12.06 13.08 -9.84
CA GLY A 333 11.65 11.78 -10.39
C GLY A 333 10.52 11.88 -11.42
N SER A 334 9.75 12.98 -11.40
CA SER A 334 8.62 13.23 -12.29
C SER A 334 9.02 13.67 -13.70
N GLY A 335 8.04 13.78 -14.60
CA GLY A 335 8.17 14.30 -15.96
C GLY A 335 7.86 13.28 -17.05
N THR A 336 7.77 12.00 -16.70
CA THR A 336 7.27 10.92 -17.57
C THR A 336 6.84 9.75 -16.69
N PRO A 337 5.54 9.38 -16.68
CA PRO A 337 5.05 8.27 -15.87
C PRO A 337 5.74 6.95 -16.22
N ARG A 338 6.36 6.34 -15.20
CA ARG A 338 7.04 5.04 -15.24
C ARG A 338 6.96 4.36 -13.86
N PRO A 339 7.31 3.08 -13.71
CA PRO A 339 7.32 2.41 -12.41
C PRO A 339 8.10 3.19 -11.35
N PHE A 340 7.57 3.28 -10.14
CA PHE A 340 8.10 4.17 -9.09
C PHE A 340 9.58 3.93 -8.76
N LYS A 341 10.06 2.69 -8.83
CA LYS A 341 11.49 2.36 -8.62
C LYS A 341 12.39 2.97 -9.70
N GLU A 342 11.92 3.00 -10.94
CA GLU A 342 12.65 3.64 -12.06
C GLU A 342 12.61 5.16 -11.96
N GLN A 343 11.52 5.73 -11.43
CA GLN A 343 11.47 7.17 -11.14
C GLN A 343 12.51 7.57 -10.11
N TYR A 344 12.68 6.76 -9.07
CA TYR A 344 13.64 7.05 -8.02
C TYR A 344 15.09 7.05 -8.50
N GLN A 345 15.43 6.33 -9.57
CA GLN A 345 16.78 6.36 -10.15
C GLN A 345 17.19 7.77 -10.63
N GLY A 346 16.22 8.60 -11.03
CA GLY A 346 16.44 10.01 -11.37
C GLY A 346 16.58 10.94 -10.15
N VAL A 347 16.26 10.41 -8.97
CA VAL A 347 16.47 11.07 -7.69
C VAL A 347 17.70 10.43 -7.03
N GLY A 348 17.53 9.36 -6.25
CA GLY A 348 18.61 8.73 -5.51
C GLY A 348 18.88 9.38 -4.14
N ASP A 349 19.70 8.70 -3.34
CA ASP A 349 19.85 8.95 -1.90
C ASP A 349 20.63 10.23 -1.55
N HIS A 350 21.27 10.85 -2.55
CA HIS A 350 22.15 12.01 -2.39
C HIS A 350 21.57 13.30 -2.98
N GLN A 351 20.31 13.30 -3.40
CA GLN A 351 19.68 14.47 -4.02
C GLN A 351 19.26 15.52 -3.02
N ALA A 352 19.03 16.72 -3.56
CA ALA A 352 18.57 17.88 -2.81
C ALA A 352 17.30 17.64 -1.97
N GLY A 353 16.46 16.68 -2.35
CA GLY A 353 15.27 16.30 -1.57
C GLY A 353 15.57 15.75 -0.17
N TRP A 354 16.75 15.13 0.01
CA TRP A 354 17.21 14.59 1.29
C TRP A 354 18.10 15.57 2.07
N ASN A 355 18.35 16.77 1.55
CA ASN A 355 19.17 17.74 2.25
C ASN A 355 18.56 18.12 3.59
N VAL A 356 19.43 18.43 4.54
CA VAL A 356 19.03 18.90 5.87
C VAL A 356 18.17 20.15 5.74
N MET A 357 16.98 20.08 6.32
CA MET A 357 16.00 21.16 6.42
C MET A 357 15.78 21.49 7.90
N ALA A 358 15.98 22.76 8.26
CA ALA A 358 15.81 23.21 9.66
C ALA A 358 16.57 22.31 10.66
N GLY A 359 17.81 21.96 10.32
CA GLY A 359 18.69 21.12 11.15
C GLY A 359 18.38 19.62 11.15
N ARG A 360 17.37 19.16 10.40
CA ARG A 360 16.92 17.76 10.36
C ARG A 360 16.96 17.19 8.94
N LYS A 361 17.41 15.95 8.79
CA LYS A 361 17.26 15.21 7.52
C LYS A 361 15.80 14.74 7.38
N PRO A 362 15.15 14.90 6.21
CA PRO A 362 13.84 14.31 5.97
C PRO A 362 13.84 12.80 6.20
N LYS A 363 12.78 12.27 6.81
CA LYS A 363 12.58 10.83 7.01
C LYS A 363 11.81 10.17 5.89
N ILE A 364 10.96 10.92 5.21
CA ILE A 364 10.27 10.47 4.01
C ILE A 364 10.47 11.52 2.92
N LEU A 365 10.73 11.06 1.70
CA LEU A 365 10.79 11.90 0.52
C LEU A 365 9.72 11.46 -0.48
N GLN A 366 8.78 12.35 -0.77
CA GLN A 366 7.90 12.25 -1.93
C GLN A 366 8.69 12.70 -3.16
N PHE A 367 9.03 11.75 -4.03
CA PHE A 367 10.03 11.96 -5.08
C PHE A 367 9.45 12.04 -6.49
N ALA A 368 8.19 11.67 -6.65
CA ALA A 368 7.42 11.87 -7.87
C ALA A 368 5.93 12.01 -7.57
N SER A 369 5.23 12.66 -8.49
CA SER A 369 3.78 12.89 -8.46
C SER A 369 3.06 12.27 -9.66
N ASP A 370 3.82 11.63 -10.55
CA ASP A 370 3.35 11.06 -11.80
C ASP A 370 3.70 9.56 -11.94
N GLY A 371 4.01 8.89 -10.81
CA GLY A 371 4.50 7.51 -10.80
C GLY A 371 3.48 6.47 -11.20
N THR A 372 3.97 5.28 -11.55
CA THR A 372 3.13 4.09 -11.76
C THR A 372 3.32 3.14 -10.59
N VAL A 373 2.22 2.82 -9.91
CA VAL A 373 2.16 1.94 -8.73
C VAL A 373 1.07 0.90 -8.96
N GLY A 374 1.46 -0.39 -9.01
CA GLY A 374 0.56 -1.44 -9.48
C GLY A 374 0.04 -1.12 -10.88
N THR A 375 -1.28 -1.06 -11.03
CA THR A 375 -1.94 -0.72 -12.30
C THR A 375 -2.23 0.76 -12.47
N GLN A 376 -2.03 1.58 -11.44
CA GLN A 376 -2.41 2.99 -11.45
C GLN A 376 -1.23 3.87 -11.86
N ARG A 377 -1.52 4.86 -12.71
CA ARG A 377 -0.56 5.89 -13.14
C ARG A 377 -0.85 7.19 -12.41
N THR A 378 0.10 8.11 -12.47
CA THR A 378 0.01 9.44 -11.85
C THR A 378 -0.12 9.41 -10.32
N CYS A 379 0.67 8.57 -9.68
CA CYS A 379 0.71 8.41 -8.23
C CYS A 379 1.80 9.32 -7.61
N CYS A 380 1.50 9.87 -6.44
CA CYS A 380 2.53 10.33 -5.51
C CYS A 380 3.29 9.11 -4.98
N VAL A 381 4.62 9.17 -4.99
CA VAL A 381 5.45 8.03 -4.58
C VAL A 381 6.57 8.48 -3.67
N ASP A 382 6.81 7.65 -2.67
CA ASP A 382 7.62 8.00 -1.52
C ASP A 382 8.70 6.97 -1.25
N LYS A 383 9.75 7.43 -0.59
CA LYS A 383 10.75 6.55 0.02
C LYS A 383 10.97 6.97 1.46
N PHE A 384 11.06 6.00 2.36
CA PHE A 384 11.47 6.19 3.74
C PHE A 384 13.01 6.02 3.90
N ASP A 385 13.62 6.86 4.72
CA ASP A 385 15.05 6.85 5.06
C ASP A 385 15.34 5.80 6.14
N GLY A 386 15.33 4.53 5.72
CA GLY A 386 15.62 3.38 6.58
C GLY A 386 15.10 2.07 6.02
N ASP A 387 15.00 1.08 6.92
CA ASP A 387 14.39 -0.22 6.64
C ASP A 387 12.96 -0.32 7.22
N LEU A 388 12.22 -1.34 6.80
CA LEU A 388 10.82 -1.49 7.16
C LEU A 388 10.63 -1.68 8.67
N HIS A 389 11.55 -2.38 9.32
CA HIS A 389 11.52 -2.57 10.76
C HIS A 389 11.71 -1.25 11.51
N ALA A 390 12.55 -0.35 11.03
CA ALA A 390 12.70 0.99 11.60
C ALA A 390 11.41 1.81 11.45
N LEU A 391 10.74 1.74 10.29
CA LEU A 391 9.44 2.41 10.11
C LEU A 391 8.38 1.86 11.07
N ILE A 392 8.30 0.53 11.23
CA ILE A 392 7.36 -0.11 12.17
C ILE A 392 7.63 0.32 13.62
N ARG A 393 8.91 0.45 14.01
CA ARG A 393 9.29 0.96 15.34
C ARG A 393 8.90 2.41 15.56
N LEU A 394 8.95 3.27 14.53
CA LEU A 394 8.45 4.65 14.63
C LEU A 394 6.93 4.69 14.87
N CYS A 395 6.19 3.68 14.42
CA CYS A 395 4.78 3.50 14.76
C CYS A 395 4.55 2.94 16.18
N GLY A 396 5.61 2.80 16.99
CA GLY A 396 5.61 2.28 18.36
C GLY A 396 5.27 0.79 18.45
N ARG A 397 5.72 -0.01 17.47
CA ARG A 397 5.55 -1.46 17.45
C ARG A 397 6.88 -2.16 17.24
N GLU A 398 7.01 -3.34 17.81
CA GLU A 398 8.13 -4.23 17.50
C GLU A 398 7.73 -5.18 16.37
N PRO A 399 8.52 -5.26 15.28
CA PRO A 399 8.25 -6.21 14.21
C PRO A 399 8.50 -7.64 14.69
N ALA A 400 7.57 -8.55 14.39
CA ALA A 400 7.73 -9.96 14.74
C ALA A 400 8.89 -10.57 13.92
N PRO A 401 9.86 -11.28 14.55
CA PRO A 401 10.90 -11.96 13.81
C PRO A 401 10.30 -13.02 12.90
N VAL A 402 10.73 -13.04 11.63
CA VAL A 402 10.43 -14.15 10.72
C VAL A 402 11.07 -15.38 11.34
N GLY A 403 10.23 -16.36 11.74
CA GLY A 403 10.67 -17.55 12.44
C GLY A 403 11.76 -18.29 11.66
N GLY A 404 13.01 -17.99 11.99
CA GLY A 404 14.12 -18.87 11.72
C GLY A 404 13.93 -20.07 12.63
N GLY A 405 13.31 -21.12 12.09
CA GLY A 405 13.37 -22.44 12.71
C GLY A 405 14.82 -22.89 12.73
N VAL A 406 15.58 -22.42 13.73
CA VAL A 406 16.73 -23.18 14.21
C VAL A 406 16.09 -24.39 14.87
N ILE A 407 16.13 -25.53 14.17
CA ILE A 407 16.04 -26.82 14.85
C ILE A 407 17.21 -26.81 15.83
N ALA A 408 16.93 -26.50 17.09
CA ALA A 408 17.87 -26.74 18.16
C ALA A 408 18.08 -28.25 18.16
N ASP A 409 19.28 -28.65 17.74
CA ASP A 409 19.74 -30.02 17.83
C ASP A 409 19.53 -30.47 19.28
N ALA A 410 18.72 -31.50 19.46
CA ALA A 410 18.41 -32.07 20.75
C ALA A 410 19.69 -32.75 21.27
N GLY A 411 20.55 -31.96 21.90
CA GLY A 411 21.77 -32.40 22.54
C GLY A 411 21.47 -33.42 23.63
N VAL A 412 21.79 -34.68 23.32
CA VAL A 412 21.91 -35.81 24.24
C VAL A 412 22.84 -35.42 25.40
N PRO A 413 22.49 -35.70 26.67
CA PRO A 413 23.36 -35.38 27.79
C PRO A 413 24.45 -36.44 27.98
N GLY A 414 25.70 -36.00 28.08
CA GLY A 414 26.82 -36.80 28.62
C GLY A 414 28.18 -36.14 28.40
N PRO A 415 29.23 -36.52 29.14
CA PRO A 415 29.44 -36.08 30.51
C PRO A 415 30.73 -35.25 30.69
N SER A 416 30.74 -34.49 31.77
CA SER A 416 31.87 -33.97 32.56
C SER A 416 33.28 -33.94 31.96
N GLY A 417 33.82 -32.71 31.89
CA GLY A 417 35.17 -32.40 32.35
C GLY A 417 36.23 -32.34 31.27
N VAL A 418 36.75 -31.14 31.02
CA VAL A 418 38.20 -30.82 31.11
C VAL A 418 38.35 -29.29 31.05
N VAL A 419 39.04 -28.77 32.07
CA VAL A 419 39.49 -27.39 32.24
C VAL A 419 40.85 -27.24 31.55
N ILE A 420 40.99 -26.29 30.61
CA ILE A 420 42.29 -25.70 30.21
C ILE A 420 42.03 -24.23 29.84
N ARG A 421 42.24 -23.31 30.78
CA ARG A 421 43.39 -22.37 30.90
C ARG A 421 43.59 -21.42 29.71
N GLU A 422 43.21 -20.16 29.94
CA GLU A 422 43.74 -18.97 29.27
C GLU A 422 45.21 -18.74 29.64
N HIS A 423 46.00 -18.20 28.71
CA HIS A 423 47.16 -17.32 28.95
C HIS A 423 47.65 -16.65 27.63
N PRO A 424 48.43 -15.54 27.69
CA PRO A 424 48.24 -14.35 26.84
C PRO A 424 49.47 -13.93 25.99
N VAL A 425 49.27 -12.91 25.14
CA VAL A 425 50.16 -11.80 24.67
C VAL A 425 51.65 -12.07 24.30
N ALA A 426 52.04 -11.66 23.09
CA ALA A 426 53.24 -10.84 22.71
C ALA A 426 53.27 -10.65 21.17
N GLU A 427 53.30 -9.43 20.59
CA GLU A 427 54.50 -8.60 20.23
C GLU A 427 55.51 -9.35 19.33
N GLU A 428 56.14 -8.83 18.26
CA GLU A 428 56.22 -7.55 17.54
C GLU A 428 57.14 -7.80 16.30
N ILE A 429 57.32 -6.78 15.43
CA ILE A 429 58.47 -6.54 14.51
C ILE A 429 58.37 -7.07 13.06
N SER A 430 58.18 -6.13 12.09
CA SER A 430 59.20 -5.75 11.09
C SER A 430 58.64 -4.79 10.02
N THR A 431 59.18 -3.57 9.96
CA THR A 431 59.22 -2.72 8.76
C THR A 431 60.55 -2.94 8.03
N PRO A 432 60.68 -2.50 6.76
CA PRO A 432 61.50 -1.31 6.54
C PRO A 432 60.98 -0.33 5.46
N ALA A 433 61.59 0.85 5.49
CA ALA A 433 61.20 2.12 4.89
C ALA A 433 61.85 2.46 3.52
N GLY A 434 61.40 3.60 2.95
CA GLY A 434 62.07 4.44 1.95
C GLY A 434 61.42 4.38 0.55
N ASN A 435 61.08 5.44 -0.20
CA ASN A 435 61.32 6.90 -0.25
C ASN A 435 60.12 7.51 -1.04
N GLY A 436 59.65 8.76 -0.99
CA GLY A 436 60.28 10.05 -0.67
C GLY A 436 60.25 10.98 -1.90
N ALA A 437 59.20 11.79 -2.09
CA ALA A 437 59.10 13.07 -2.84
C ALA A 437 57.59 13.43 -3.00
N GLY A 438 57.01 14.59 -2.71
CA GLY A 438 57.50 15.94 -2.38
C GLY A 438 56.82 16.96 -3.31
N ALA A 439 55.75 17.66 -2.89
CA ALA A 439 55.31 18.95 -3.45
C ALA A 439 54.19 19.66 -2.65
N GLN A 440 54.55 20.81 -2.08
CA GLN A 440 53.86 22.09 -1.78
C GLN A 440 52.40 22.23 -1.26
N PRO A 441 52.15 23.21 -0.34
CA PRO A 441 50.84 23.52 0.24
C PRO A 441 50.05 24.57 -0.57
N PRO A 442 48.70 24.60 -0.51
CA PRO A 442 47.92 25.65 -1.15
C PRO A 442 47.86 26.92 -0.28
N GLN A 443 48.05 28.06 -0.94
CA GLN A 443 47.75 29.41 -0.45
C GLN A 443 46.23 29.71 -0.51
N PRO A 444 45.71 30.66 0.29
CA PRO A 444 44.28 30.92 0.40
C PRO A 444 43.79 31.85 -0.72
N VAL A 445 42.59 31.59 -1.25
CA VAL A 445 41.93 32.49 -2.21
C VAL A 445 40.61 32.97 -1.63
N SER A 446 40.44 34.28 -1.74
CA SER A 446 39.39 35.16 -1.23
C SER A 446 38.02 34.94 -1.87
N HIS A 447 36.99 35.34 -1.11
CA HIS A 447 35.61 35.54 -1.54
C HIS A 447 35.48 36.52 -2.72
N GLU A 448 34.76 36.12 -3.76
CA GLU A 448 34.00 37.03 -4.63
C GLU A 448 32.62 36.43 -4.98
N ALA A 449 31.64 37.33 -5.06
CA ALA A 449 30.22 37.07 -5.25
C ALA A 449 29.89 36.60 -6.68
N ASN A 450 28.92 35.70 -6.82
CA ASN A 450 28.32 35.36 -8.12
C ASN A 450 26.82 35.64 -8.10
N GLY A 451 26.41 36.46 -9.07
CA GLY A 451 25.05 36.92 -9.29
C GLY A 451 24.14 35.90 -9.96
N GLU A 452 22.85 36.18 -9.86
CA GLU A 452 21.75 35.45 -10.47
C GLU A 452 21.86 35.42 -12.00
N VAL A 453 21.80 34.22 -12.58
CA VAL A 453 21.56 34.03 -14.01
C VAL A 453 20.07 33.80 -14.19
N LEU A 454 19.36 34.83 -14.67
CA LEU A 454 18.00 34.71 -15.18
C LEU A 454 18.06 34.05 -16.56
N ILE A 455 17.52 32.83 -16.67
CA ILE A 455 17.39 32.14 -17.95
C ILE A 455 16.28 32.82 -18.77
N PRO A 456 16.56 33.29 -20.00
CA PRO A 456 15.56 33.94 -20.83
C PRO A 456 14.56 32.91 -21.38
N VAL A 457 13.27 33.14 -21.09
CA VAL A 457 12.15 32.34 -21.60
C VAL A 457 11.97 32.59 -23.10
N THR A 458 11.88 31.51 -23.87
CA THR A 458 11.75 31.55 -25.33
C THR A 458 10.39 32.14 -25.76
N PRO A 459 10.26 32.64 -27.01
CA PRO A 459 8.97 33.11 -27.53
C PRO A 459 7.87 32.04 -27.51
N GLU A 460 8.22 30.77 -27.74
CA GLU A 460 7.29 29.63 -27.72
C GLU A 460 6.79 29.32 -26.30
N GLU A 461 7.66 29.33 -25.29
CA GLU A 461 7.26 29.17 -23.90
C GLU A 461 6.36 30.33 -23.42
N ARG A 462 6.59 31.54 -23.92
CA ARG A 462 5.70 32.69 -23.67
C ARG A 462 4.31 32.50 -24.29
N GLU A 463 4.23 31.84 -25.44
CA GLU A 463 2.96 31.57 -26.11
C GLU A 463 2.18 30.44 -25.40
N VAL A 464 2.87 29.40 -24.93
CA VAL A 464 2.28 28.35 -24.09
C VAL A 464 1.74 28.93 -22.78
N LEU A 465 2.49 29.81 -22.12
CA LEU A 465 2.03 30.48 -20.89
C LEU A 465 0.83 31.41 -21.12
N LYS A 466 0.71 32.02 -22.31
CA LYS A 466 -0.48 32.79 -22.68
C LYS A 466 -1.69 31.89 -22.91
N GLN A 467 -1.52 30.74 -23.57
CA GLN A 467 -2.59 29.78 -23.81
C GLN A 467 -3.13 29.17 -22.50
N ILE A 468 -2.23 28.85 -21.56
CA ILE A 468 -2.62 28.38 -20.22
C ILE A 468 -3.46 29.44 -19.49
N ARG A 469 -3.03 30.71 -19.52
CA ARG A 469 -3.79 31.80 -18.88
C ARG A 469 -5.15 32.06 -19.55
N ALA A 470 -5.24 31.93 -20.87
CA ALA A 470 -6.49 32.08 -21.60
C ALA A 470 -7.49 30.95 -21.28
N LEU A 471 -7.01 29.71 -21.13
CA LEU A 471 -7.84 28.56 -20.73
C LEU A 471 -8.37 28.71 -19.31
N SER A 472 -7.53 29.19 -18.38
CA SER A 472 -7.96 29.45 -16.99
C SER A 472 -8.97 30.59 -16.88
N ALA A 473 -8.91 31.59 -17.75
CA ALA A 473 -9.88 32.71 -17.76
C ALA A 473 -11.24 32.30 -18.37
N ALA A 474 -11.25 31.41 -19.35
CA ALA A 474 -12.48 30.94 -20.01
C ALA A 474 -13.34 30.02 -19.12
N GLN A 475 -12.73 29.31 -18.16
CA GLN A 475 -13.43 28.42 -17.23
C GLN A 475 -14.08 29.13 -16.03
N LEU A 476 -13.85 30.42 -15.86
CA LEU A 476 -14.39 31.23 -14.74
C LEU A 476 -15.52 32.20 -15.16
N SER A 477 -16.01 32.12 -16.39
CA SER A 477 -17.19 32.90 -16.78
C SER A 477 -18.47 32.19 -16.30
N PRO A 478 -19.31 32.82 -15.45
CA PRO A 478 -20.60 32.24 -15.09
C PRO A 478 -21.48 32.19 -16.34
N GLN A 479 -22.04 31.03 -16.66
CA GLN A 479 -23.18 30.96 -17.58
C GLN A 479 -24.37 31.62 -16.87
N GLY A 480 -25.01 32.57 -17.57
CA GLY A 480 -26.11 33.38 -17.06
C GLY A 480 -27.40 32.59 -16.80
#